data_AF-A0AAD6C6K6-F1
#
_entry.id   AF-A0AAD6C6K6-F1
#
_cell.length_a   1.000
_cell.length_b   1.000
_cell.length_c   1.000
_cell.angle_alpha   90.00
_cell.angle_beta   90.00
_cell.angle_gamma   90.00
#
_symmetry.space_group_name_H-M   'P 1'
#
loop_
_entity.id
_entity.type
_entity.pdbx_description
1 polymer ?
#
loop_
_entity_poly.entity_id
_entity_poly.type
_entity_poly.pdbx_seq_one_letter_code
_entity_poly.pdbx_strand_id
1 'polypeptide(L)'
;MKSYANVAAISGASPISSTGSPIATVTIAGISWDLFKGPNGSTTVFSFVAHGEQTSFNADILDFFEYLIHNQGLPSSQYVSGIAAGTEPFSGSNAQLTTGEYVITIA
;
A
#
# COMPACT_ATOMS: atom_id res chain seq x y z
N MET A 1 -3.86 11.85 -5.13
CA MET A 1 -3.70 10.92 -4.00
C MET A 1 -2.78 9.80 -4.45
N LYS A 2 -1.95 9.24 -3.55
CA LYS A 2 -1.28 7.95 -3.78
C LYS A 2 -1.64 6.98 -2.67
N SER A 3 -2.02 5.76 -3.04
CA SER A 3 -2.21 4.66 -2.11
C SER A 3 -1.16 3.60 -2.39
N TYR A 4 -0.56 3.07 -1.33
CA TYR A 4 0.46 2.02 -1.39
C TYR A 4 -0.01 0.85 -0.54
N ALA A 5 0.10 -0.36 -1.10
CA ALA A 5 0.01 -1.61 -0.34
C ALA A 5 1.42 -2.19 -0.23
N ASN A 6 2.00 -2.12 0.96
CA ASN A 6 3.32 -2.65 1.27
C ASN A 6 3.15 -4.08 1.77
N VAL A 7 3.23 -5.01 0.81
CA VAL A 7 3.10 -6.46 1.01
C VAL A 7 4.30 -7.08 1.76
N ALA A 8 5.43 -6.37 1.84
CA ALA A 8 6.60 -6.78 2.59
C ALA A 8 7.22 -5.56 3.28
N ALA A 9 7.23 -5.52 4.61
CA ALA A 9 7.91 -4.49 5.39
C ALA A 9 9.44 -4.70 5.47
N ILE A 10 10.03 -5.43 4.50
CA ILE A 10 11.41 -5.91 4.54
C ILE A 10 12.40 -4.88 4.00
N SER A 11 11.95 -3.95 3.16
CA SER A 11 12.81 -2.98 2.48
C SER A 11 13.37 -1.87 3.39
N GLY A 12 12.95 -1.80 4.66
CA GLY A 12 13.31 -0.72 5.58
C GLY A 12 12.57 0.60 5.30
N ALA A 13 11.64 0.61 4.33
CA ALA A 13 10.77 1.75 4.07
C ALA A 13 9.79 1.94 5.24
N SER A 14 9.88 3.07 5.94
CA SER A 14 8.83 3.46 6.88
C SER A 14 7.62 4.03 6.12
N PRO A 15 6.39 3.67 6.50
CA PRO A 15 5.20 4.23 5.88
C PRO A 15 5.12 5.74 6.11
N ILE A 16 4.61 6.48 5.12
CA ILE A 16 4.37 7.91 5.27
C ILE A 16 3.23 8.12 6.26
N SER A 17 3.53 8.77 7.39
CA SER A 17 2.59 8.97 8.49
C SER A 17 2.76 10.34 9.14
N SER A 18 1.64 11.03 9.38
CA SER A 18 1.62 12.27 10.16
C SER A 18 1.82 12.03 11.66
N THR A 19 1.51 10.83 12.16
CA THR A 19 1.51 10.51 13.59
C THR A 19 2.66 9.59 13.99
N GLY A 20 3.33 8.97 13.01
CA GLY A 20 4.33 7.92 13.24
C GLY A 20 3.74 6.60 13.76
N SER A 21 2.41 6.47 13.83
CA SER A 21 1.69 5.26 14.26
C SER A 21 0.57 4.90 13.28
N PRO A 22 0.12 3.63 13.23
CA PRO A 22 -1.07 3.28 12.46
C PRO A 22 -2.27 4.10 12.92
N ILE A 23 -3.10 4.52 11.98
CA ILE A 23 -4.39 5.18 12.24
C ILE A 23 -5.54 4.16 12.34
N ALA A 24 -5.32 2.95 11.84
CA ALA A 24 -6.23 1.82 11.93
C ALA A 24 -5.47 0.51 11.65
N THR A 25 -6.05 -0.61 12.08
CA THR A 25 -5.71 -1.96 11.60
C THR A 25 -6.94 -2.51 10.87
N VAL A 26 -6.75 -3.01 9.64
CA VAL A 26 -7.84 -3.47 8.76
C VAL A 26 -7.49 -4.80 8.13
N THR A 27 -8.50 -5.65 7.91
CA THR A 27 -8.32 -6.92 7.18
C THR A 27 -8.91 -6.79 5.79
N ILE A 28 -8.09 -6.97 4.75
CA ILE A 28 -8.49 -6.94 3.33
C ILE A 28 -7.82 -8.11 2.63
N ALA A 29 -8.57 -8.85 1.82
CA ALA A 29 -8.13 -10.08 1.15
C ALA A 29 -7.50 -11.12 2.12
N GLY A 30 -8.02 -11.21 3.34
CA GLY A 30 -7.53 -12.13 4.37
C GLY A 30 -6.19 -11.74 5.03
N ILE A 31 -5.62 -10.59 4.68
CA ILE A 31 -4.37 -10.08 5.25
C ILE A 31 -4.69 -8.95 6.23
N SER A 32 -4.02 -8.94 7.38
CA SER A 32 -4.10 -7.84 8.35
C SER A 32 -3.09 -6.75 8.00
N TRP A 33 -3.58 -5.51 7.89
CA TRP A 33 -2.85 -4.34 7.47
C TRP A 33 -2.90 -3.25 8.54
N ASP A 34 -1.75 -2.70 8.89
CA ASP A 34 -1.69 -1.40 9.58
C ASP A 34 -1.77 -0.29 8.54
N LEU A 35 -2.79 0.56 8.68
CA LEU A 35 -2.99 1.71 7.81
C LEU A 35 -2.31 2.94 8.40
N PHE A 36 -1.50 3.61 7.60
CA PHE A 36 -0.89 4.89 7.89
C PHE A 36 -1.37 5.96 6.91
N LYS A 37 -1.36 7.21 7.35
CA LYS A 37 -1.75 8.38 6.54
C LYS A 37 -0.81 9.54 6.80
N GLY A 38 -0.31 10.17 5.75
CA GLY A 38 0.51 11.38 5.88
C GLY A 38 0.68 12.14 4.57
N PRO A 39 1.18 13.39 4.63
CA PRO A 39 1.49 14.18 3.45
C PRO A 39 2.86 13.80 2.86
N ASN A 40 2.94 13.82 1.53
CA ASN A 40 4.18 13.83 0.75
C ASN A 40 4.10 14.99 -0.26
N GLY A 41 4.66 16.15 0.11
CA GLY A 41 4.39 17.40 -0.60
C GLY A 41 2.89 17.72 -0.60
N SER A 42 2.32 18.00 -1.78
CA SER A 42 0.87 18.24 -1.96
C SER A 42 0.04 16.96 -2.03
N THR A 43 0.65 15.78 -1.96
CA THR A 43 -0.05 14.49 -2.08
C THR A 43 -0.34 13.91 -0.71
N THR A 44 -1.61 13.58 -0.43
CA THR A 44 -1.94 12.67 0.68
C THR A 44 -1.60 11.23 0.29
N VAL A 45 -0.87 10.56 1.17
CA VAL A 45 -0.45 9.17 1.04
C VAL A 45 -1.16 8.31 2.07
N PHE A 46 -1.70 7.18 1.61
CA PHE A 46 -2.20 6.10 2.46
C PHE A 46 -1.33 4.87 2.26
N SER A 47 -0.80 4.31 3.35
CA SER A 47 0.08 3.15 3.30
C SER A 47 -0.52 2.01 4.11
N PHE A 48 -0.87 0.90 3.45
CA PHE A 48 -1.27 -0.34 4.12
C PHE A 48 -0.02 -1.20 4.28
N VAL A 49 0.36 -1.53 5.51
CA VAL A 49 1.56 -2.34 5.82
C VAL A 49 1.10 -3.68 6.37
N ALA A 50 1.42 -4.77 5.67
CA ALA A 50 1.05 -6.11 6.13
C ALA A 50 1.80 -6.47 7.42
N HIS A 51 1.13 -7.18 8.34
CA HIS A 51 1.75 -7.68 9.58
C HIS A 51 2.81 -8.77 9.33
N GLY A 52 2.85 -9.34 8.13
CA GLY A 52 3.85 -10.31 7.71
C GLY A 52 4.11 -10.23 6.20
N GLU A 53 5.27 -10.73 5.77
CA GLU A 53 5.63 -10.77 4.36
C GLU A 53 4.64 -11.60 3.54
N GLN A 54 4.17 -11.02 2.43
CA GLN A 54 3.38 -11.69 1.42
C GLN A 54 4.25 -11.92 0.17
N THR A 55 4.78 -13.13 0.01
CA THR A 55 5.56 -13.52 -1.18
C THR A 55 4.66 -13.88 -2.38
N SER A 56 3.36 -13.99 -2.14
CA SER A 56 2.30 -14.09 -3.15
C SER A 56 1.12 -13.26 -2.68
N PHE A 57 0.54 -12.47 -3.59
CA PHE A 57 -0.58 -11.58 -3.27
C PHE A 57 -1.61 -11.61 -4.39
N ASN A 58 -2.85 -11.86 -4.02
CA ASN A 58 -4.02 -11.83 -4.90
C ASN A 58 -5.15 -11.14 -4.15
N ALA A 59 -5.66 -10.04 -4.71
CA ALA A 59 -6.72 -9.26 -4.10
C ALA A 59 -7.46 -8.45 -5.17
N ASP A 60 -8.68 -8.04 -4.84
CA ASP A 60 -9.31 -6.91 -5.50
C ASP A 60 -8.73 -5.60 -4.92
N ILE A 61 -8.12 -4.79 -5.78
CA ILE A 61 -7.55 -3.50 -5.37
C ILE A 61 -8.67 -2.50 -5.01
N LEU A 62 -9.88 -2.69 -5.54
CA LEU A 62 -11.03 -1.84 -5.24
C LEU A 62 -11.38 -1.88 -3.74
N ASP A 63 -11.24 -3.02 -3.06
CA ASP A 63 -11.50 -3.17 -1.63
C ASP A 63 -10.71 -2.17 -0.77
N PHE A 64 -9.45 -1.90 -1.17
CA PHE A 64 -8.62 -0.91 -0.49
C PHE A 64 -9.17 0.51 -0.69
N PHE A 65 -9.59 0.85 -1.90
CA PHE A 65 -10.17 2.16 -2.20
C PHE A 65 -11.53 2.36 -1.53
N GLU A 66 -12.39 1.34 -1.52
CA GLU A 66 -13.68 1.39 -0.83
C GLU A 66 -13.50 1.65 0.68
N TYR A 67 -12.54 0.98 1.32
CA TYR A 67 -12.19 1.28 2.71
C TYR A 67 -11.78 2.75 2.89
N LEU A 68 -10.94 3.29 2.00
CA LEU A 68 -10.49 4.68 2.10
C LEU A 68 -11.64 5.68 1.86
N ILE A 69 -12.56 5.38 0.95
CA ILE A 69 -13.73 6.21 0.67
C ILE A 69 -14.64 6.26 1.90
N HIS A 70 -14.97 5.10 2.45
CA HIS A 70 -15.92 4.99 3.56
C HIS A 70 -15.35 5.46 4.90
N ASN A 71 -14.05 5.24 5.14
CA ASN A 71 -13.46 5.44 6.48
C ASN A 71 -12.45 6.57 6.56
N GLN A 72 -11.86 7.01 5.44
CA GLN A 72 -10.70 7.91 5.44
C GLN A 72 -10.89 9.20 4.63
N GLY A 73 -12.10 9.39 4.08
CA GLY A 73 -12.49 10.60 3.37
C GLY A 73 -11.86 10.72 1.98
N LEU A 74 -11.48 9.61 1.35
CA LEU A 74 -11.13 9.63 -0.07
C LEU A 74 -12.38 9.98 -0.89
N PRO A 75 -12.37 11.05 -1.72
CA PRO A 75 -13.50 11.33 -2.58
C PRO A 75 -13.69 10.23 -3.63
N SER A 76 -14.91 9.71 -3.77
CA SER A 76 -15.27 8.72 -4.80
C SER A 76 -15.21 9.27 -6.22
N SER A 77 -15.01 10.58 -6.40
CA SER A 77 -14.82 11.24 -7.69
C SER A 77 -13.38 11.18 -8.22
N GLN A 78 -12.46 10.55 -7.50
CA GLN A 78 -11.08 10.33 -7.96
C GLN A 78 -11.03 9.19 -8.99
N TYR A 79 -10.01 9.23 -9.85
CA TYR A 79 -9.75 8.19 -10.86
C TYR A 79 -8.38 7.57 -10.63
N VAL A 80 -8.26 6.27 -10.92
CA VAL A 80 -6.97 5.56 -10.90
C VAL A 80 -6.17 5.96 -12.13
N SER A 81 -4.97 6.51 -11.93
CA SER A 81 -4.07 6.92 -13.03
C SER A 81 -2.94 5.93 -13.29
N GLY A 82 -2.71 4.98 -12.38
CA GLY A 82 -1.70 3.94 -12.54
C GLY A 82 -1.70 2.98 -11.35
N ILE A 83 -1.35 1.73 -11.63
CA ILE A 83 -1.13 0.68 -10.64
C ILE A 83 0.26 0.12 -10.91
N ALA A 84 1.07 -0.03 -9.87
CA ALA A 84 2.45 -0.50 -9.98
C ALA A 84 2.79 -1.41 -8.79
N ALA A 85 3.76 -2.29 -8.99
CA ALA A 85 4.37 -3.12 -7.95
C ALA A 85 5.89 -3.09 -8.11
N GLY A 86 6.62 -3.18 -7.00
CA GLY A 86 8.08 -3.12 -7.00
C GLY A 86 8.65 -3.05 -5.59
N THR A 87 9.88 -2.54 -5.47
CA THR A 87 10.58 -2.34 -4.19
C THR A 87 11.08 -0.91 -4.06
N GLU A 88 11.19 -0.42 -2.83
CA GLU A 88 11.81 0.85 -2.46
C GLU A 88 13.08 0.57 -1.65
N PRO A 89 14.25 0.36 -2.29
CA PRO A 89 15.49 0.05 -1.58
C PRO A 89 16.11 1.33 -0.99
N PHE A 90 16.59 1.25 0.26
CA PHE A 90 17.28 2.37 0.94
C PHE A 90 18.79 2.13 1.02
N SER A 91 19.19 0.93 1.44
CA SER A 91 20.58 0.52 1.58
C SER A 91 20.70 -0.99 1.44
N GLY A 92 21.90 -1.48 1.10
CA GLY A 92 22.19 -2.90 0.91
C GLY A 92 23.22 -3.13 -0.19
N SER A 93 23.73 -4.36 -0.29
CA SER A 93 24.63 -4.79 -1.36
C SER A 93 24.17 -6.13 -1.91
N ASN A 94 24.34 -6.35 -3.23
CA ASN A 94 23.92 -7.57 -3.93
C ASN A 94 22.43 -7.94 -3.72
N ALA A 95 21.56 -6.95 -3.53
CA ALA A 95 20.12 -7.16 -3.39
C ALA A 95 19.46 -7.39 -4.76
N GLN A 96 18.52 -8.33 -4.82
CA GLN A 96 17.75 -8.63 -6.02
C GLN A 96 16.28 -8.83 -5.63
N LEU A 97 15.38 -8.10 -6.30
CA LEU A 97 13.96 -8.40 -6.32
C LEU A 97 13.65 -9.18 -7.60
N THR A 98 13.05 -10.36 -7.46
CA THR A 98 12.56 -11.15 -8.59
C THR A 98 11.05 -11.24 -8.51
N THR A 99 10.36 -10.68 -9.51
CA THR A 99 8.90 -10.79 -9.64
C THR A 99 8.56 -11.92 -10.59
N GLY A 100 7.96 -12.99 -10.07
CA GLY A 100 7.53 -14.12 -10.90
C GLY A 100 6.42 -13.76 -11.87
N GLU A 101 5.39 -13.09 -11.37
CA GLU A 101 4.24 -12.63 -12.15
C GLU A 101 3.70 -11.31 -11.59
N TYR A 102 3.26 -10.42 -12.48
CA TYR A 102 2.51 -9.22 -12.14
C TYR A 102 1.38 -9.03 -13.15
N VAL A 103 0.15 -9.13 -12.67
CA VAL A 103 -1.06 -9.04 -13.50
C VAL A 103 -2.05 -8.09 -12.83
N ILE A 104 -2.59 -7.17 -13.62
CA ILE A 104 -3.69 -6.29 -13.24
C ILE A 104 -4.77 -6.40 -14.31
N THR A 105 -6.01 -6.59 -13.87
CA THR A 105 -7.19 -6.50 -14.74
C THR A 105 -8.04 -5.34 -14.25
N ILE A 106 -8.44 -4.48 -15.18
CA ILE A 106 -9.42 -3.43 -14.95
C ILE A 106 -10.61 -3.78 -15.85
N ALA A 107 -11.77 -3.97 -15.25
CA ALA A 107 -13.00 -4.41 -15.91
C ALA A 107 -14.11 -3.38 -15.72
#